data_AF-A0A3L7Q1A3-F1
#
_entry.id   AF-A0A3L7Q1A3-F1
#
_cell.length_a   1.000
_cell.length_b   1.000
_cell.length_c   1.000
_cell.angle_alpha   90.00
_cell.angle_beta   90.00
_cell.angle_gamma   90.00
#
_symmetry.space_group_name_H-M   'P 1'
#
loop_
_entity.id
_entity.type
_entity.pdbx_description
1 polymer ?
#
loop_
_entity_poly.entity_id
_entity_poly.type
_entity_poly.pdbx_seq_one_letter_code
_entity_poly.pdbx_strand_id
1 'polypeptide(L)'
;RNWQGTDSLLVELLGGRSRQAGRSGELNRRSLDLGGQLRLAVDRFDGVRPVPFELIAGLALLYIACLYPAEWWLVSRGGRPALAWLTLPAVVILFAGLAWWTAGRWKGDVWRVRRADVVDVDLAWKVARGTSFFGTWSPMNAVVDVGAVPATAALGVDGQAAVVSWYGARGRGIGAVDCPTSHPSLASVPYTSAAGLKSLDRVPIAASSSRLFEAEWMAPVADPPVISSLRQDAQGTLSGVLESRLPFALEQCSLFHAGWTYDVGSLAPGARFDPESGKGPRTLASALTRSASVYDRTQTQAWRVDNTDIDRILEIAGFHAAAGGASYTSLEAGRLGRIDLSPVLPIDRAILVGRGPAGTSWSCAAAGDVAGSGATAVPIDDSPAQATAMWRIVIPLEKLSVEKPSP
;
A
#
# COMPACT_ATOMS: atom_id res chain seq x y z
N ARG A 1 22.56 37.99 -21.05
CA ARG A 1 21.58 38.09 -19.94
C ARG A 1 21.16 36.67 -19.48
N ASN A 2 22.09 35.83 -19.05
CA ASN A 2 21.81 34.51 -18.49
C ASN A 2 22.49 34.44 -17.13
N TRP A 3 21.77 34.80 -16.08
CA TRP A 3 22.25 34.63 -14.72
C TRP A 3 21.93 33.20 -14.29
N GLN A 4 22.97 32.42 -13.94
CA GLN A 4 22.86 31.00 -13.56
C GLN A 4 21.91 30.73 -12.37
N GLY A 5 21.48 31.76 -11.63
CA GLY A 5 20.54 31.65 -10.50
C GLY A 5 19.06 31.87 -10.84
N THR A 6 18.72 32.16 -12.10
CA THR A 6 17.34 32.55 -12.47
C THR A 6 16.36 31.40 -12.25
N ASP A 7 16.75 30.17 -12.62
CA ASP A 7 15.92 28.98 -12.47
C ASP A 7 15.73 28.61 -10.99
N SER A 8 16.78 28.73 -10.17
CA SER A 8 16.68 28.49 -8.72
C SER A 8 15.79 29.52 -8.03
N LEU A 9 15.87 30.79 -8.43
CA LEU A 9 15.07 31.87 -7.88
C LEU A 9 13.59 31.73 -8.27
N LEU A 10 13.30 31.35 -9.52
CA LEU A 10 11.94 31.09 -9.99
C LEU A 10 11.32 29.89 -9.28
N VAL A 11 12.09 28.82 -9.06
CA VAL A 11 11.65 27.65 -8.28
C VAL A 11 11.32 28.07 -6.84
N GLU A 12 12.13 28.89 -6.20
CA GLU A 12 11.92 29.35 -4.83
C GLU A 12 10.72 30.31 -4.69
N LEU A 13 10.56 31.25 -5.65
CA LEU A 13 9.42 32.17 -5.71
C LEU A 13 8.07 31.46 -5.96
N LEU A 14 8.09 30.34 -6.70
CA LEU A 14 6.91 29.51 -6.94
C LEU A 14 6.66 28.49 -5.80
N GLY A 15 7.40 28.58 -4.68
CA GLY A 15 7.26 27.69 -3.53
C GLY A 15 7.87 26.29 -3.75
N GLY A 16 8.62 26.09 -4.83
CA GLY A 16 9.40 24.90 -5.10
C GLY A 16 10.69 24.88 -4.30
N ARG A 17 11.02 23.74 -3.68
CA ARG A 17 12.30 23.56 -2.98
C ARG A 17 13.38 23.16 -4.00
N SER A 18 14.36 24.03 -4.25
CA SER A 18 15.57 23.60 -4.97
C SER A 18 16.37 22.65 -4.08
N ARG A 19 16.64 21.43 -4.54
CA ARG A 19 17.44 20.44 -3.80
C ARG A 19 18.59 19.94 -4.67
N GLN A 20 19.79 20.24 -4.20
CA GLN A 20 21.08 19.89 -4.75
C GLN A 20 21.22 18.37 -4.92
N ALA A 21 21.65 17.94 -6.10
CA ALA A 21 21.82 16.55 -6.49
C ALA A 21 23.00 15.90 -5.72
N GLY A 22 22.69 15.17 -4.66
CA GLY A 22 23.61 14.24 -3.99
C GLY A 22 23.55 12.83 -4.59
N ARG A 23 24.55 12.00 -4.31
CA ARG A 23 24.70 10.64 -4.86
C ARG A 23 23.44 9.78 -4.74
N SER A 24 23.11 9.05 -5.81
CA SER A 24 21.86 8.30 -6.03
C SER A 24 21.48 7.28 -4.94
N GLY A 25 22.42 6.82 -4.12
CA GLY A 25 22.17 5.88 -3.01
C GLY A 25 21.62 6.53 -1.73
N GLU A 26 22.03 7.77 -1.41
CA GLU A 26 21.56 8.52 -0.22
C GLU A 26 20.26 9.29 -0.48
N LEU A 27 19.99 9.65 -1.74
CA LEU A 27 18.72 10.23 -2.16
C LEU A 27 17.55 9.25 -2.03
N ASN A 28 17.78 7.94 -2.15
CA ASN A 28 16.72 6.94 -2.18
C ASN A 28 16.01 6.79 -0.82
N ARG A 29 16.73 6.97 0.31
CA ARG A 29 16.12 7.03 1.65
C ARG A 29 15.48 8.38 1.97
N ARG A 30 15.97 9.47 1.38
CA ARG A 30 15.43 10.84 1.59
C ARG A 30 14.24 11.19 0.70
N SER A 31 13.91 10.35 -0.30
CA SER A 31 12.76 10.51 -1.20
C SER A 31 11.59 9.58 -0.88
N LEU A 32 11.74 8.67 0.08
CA LEU A 32 10.67 7.76 0.49
C LEU A 32 9.69 8.51 1.39
N ASP A 33 8.41 8.47 1.05
CA ASP A 33 7.29 8.92 1.88
C ASP A 33 6.45 7.70 2.31
N LEU A 34 5.44 7.90 3.17
CA LEU A 34 4.56 6.81 3.60
C LEU A 34 3.86 6.13 2.41
N GLY A 35 3.55 6.88 1.35
CA GLY A 35 3.02 6.31 0.10
C GLY A 35 4.01 5.36 -0.58
N GLY A 36 5.26 5.77 -0.73
CA GLY A 36 6.32 4.90 -1.23
C GLY A 36 6.53 3.65 -0.37
N GLN A 37 6.44 3.78 0.96
CA GLN A 37 6.51 2.63 1.86
C GLN A 37 5.34 1.67 1.65
N LEU A 38 4.10 2.19 1.53
CA LEU A 38 2.93 1.37 1.22
C LEU A 38 3.07 0.67 -0.14
N ARG A 39 3.58 1.37 -1.16
CA ARG A 39 3.88 0.75 -2.45
C ARG A 39 4.82 -0.44 -2.30
N LEU A 40 5.95 -0.29 -1.58
CA LEU A 40 6.89 -1.38 -1.36
C LEU A 40 6.23 -2.56 -0.62
N ALA A 41 5.32 -2.26 0.31
CA ALA A 41 4.58 -3.29 1.02
C ALA A 41 3.59 -4.03 0.11
N VAL A 42 2.81 -3.33 -0.72
CA VAL A 42 1.86 -3.92 -1.67
C VAL A 42 2.59 -4.67 -2.80
N ASP A 43 3.76 -4.19 -3.22
CA ASP A 43 4.59 -4.76 -4.30
C ASP A 43 5.38 -6.02 -3.88
N ARG A 44 5.16 -6.52 -2.66
CA ARG A 44 5.73 -7.77 -2.17
C ARG A 44 4.70 -8.88 -2.31
N PHE A 45 4.92 -9.77 -3.28
CA PHE A 45 4.04 -10.90 -3.58
C PHE A 45 4.60 -12.20 -3.02
N ASP A 46 3.72 -13.08 -2.53
CA ASP A 46 4.12 -14.38 -2.03
C ASP A 46 4.67 -15.27 -3.15
N GLY A 47 5.81 -15.89 -2.89
CA GLY A 47 6.50 -16.76 -3.86
C GLY A 47 7.32 -16.01 -4.92
N VAL A 48 7.27 -14.67 -4.98
CA VAL A 48 8.09 -13.87 -5.89
C VAL A 48 9.24 -13.25 -5.12
N ARG A 49 10.49 -13.58 -5.50
CA ARG A 49 11.68 -13.00 -4.87
C ARG A 49 12.66 -12.52 -5.93
N PRO A 50 13.32 -11.37 -5.72
CA PRO A 50 14.41 -10.98 -6.60
C PRO A 50 15.52 -12.03 -6.51
N VAL A 51 16.13 -12.35 -7.66
CA VAL A 51 17.32 -13.21 -7.70
C VAL A 51 18.44 -12.48 -6.93
N PRO A 52 19.06 -13.10 -5.91
CA PRO A 52 20.14 -12.47 -5.17
C PRO A 52 21.29 -12.07 -6.10
N PHE A 53 21.79 -10.85 -5.96
CA PHE A 53 22.88 -10.36 -6.80
C PHE A 53 24.14 -11.23 -6.68
N GLU A 54 24.44 -11.74 -5.49
CA GLU A 54 25.56 -12.64 -5.21
C GLU A 54 25.54 -13.89 -6.10
N LEU A 55 24.35 -14.42 -6.38
CA LEU A 55 24.19 -15.58 -7.24
C LEU A 55 24.44 -15.24 -8.70
N ILE A 56 23.94 -14.10 -9.16
CA ILE A 56 24.19 -13.60 -10.53
C ILE A 56 25.70 -13.38 -10.72
N ALA A 57 26.34 -12.70 -9.76
CA ALA A 57 27.77 -12.44 -9.77
C ALA A 57 28.59 -13.74 -9.71
N GLY A 58 28.21 -14.68 -8.85
CA GLY A 58 28.85 -15.99 -8.75
C GLY A 58 28.76 -16.80 -10.04
N LEU A 59 27.58 -16.84 -10.67
CA LEU A 59 27.39 -17.48 -11.98
C LEU A 59 28.22 -16.81 -13.08
N ALA A 60 28.28 -15.48 -13.11
CA ALA A 60 29.08 -14.74 -14.09
C ALA A 60 30.58 -15.01 -13.92
N LEU A 61 31.09 -15.00 -12.68
CA LEU A 61 32.48 -15.34 -12.39
C LEU A 61 32.81 -16.78 -12.77
N LEU A 62 31.92 -17.72 -12.45
CA LEU A 62 32.07 -19.12 -12.83
C LEU A 62 32.05 -19.29 -14.36
N TYR A 63 31.19 -18.56 -15.07
CA TYR A 63 31.14 -18.56 -16.53
C TYR A 63 32.46 -18.09 -17.14
N ILE A 64 33.01 -16.97 -16.64
CA ILE A 64 34.32 -16.45 -17.06
C ILE A 64 35.43 -17.46 -16.75
N ALA A 65 35.40 -18.09 -15.57
CA ALA A 65 36.37 -19.13 -15.22
C ALA A 65 36.29 -20.36 -16.14
N CYS A 66 35.09 -20.75 -16.57
CA CYS A 66 34.91 -21.82 -17.54
C CYS A 66 35.46 -21.45 -18.93
N LEU A 67 35.19 -20.22 -19.39
CA LEU A 67 35.57 -19.75 -20.73
C LEU A 67 37.07 -19.51 -20.90
N TYR A 68 37.78 -19.07 -19.85
CA TYR A 68 39.19 -18.72 -19.96
C TYR A 68 40.11 -19.78 -19.33
N PRO A 69 40.26 -19.89 -17.99
CA PRO A 69 41.22 -20.82 -17.42
C PRO A 69 40.87 -22.30 -17.64
N ALA A 70 39.60 -22.69 -17.52
CA ALA A 70 39.23 -24.09 -17.70
C ALA A 70 39.34 -24.52 -19.17
N GLU A 71 38.85 -23.69 -20.09
CA GLU A 71 38.98 -23.94 -21.53
C GLU A 71 40.42 -23.96 -22.00
N TRP A 72 41.24 -22.99 -21.56
CA TRP A 72 42.67 -23.02 -21.84
C TRP A 72 43.29 -24.33 -21.36
N TRP A 73 43.00 -24.76 -20.13
CA TRP A 73 43.54 -26.01 -19.59
C TRP A 73 43.08 -27.24 -20.40
N LEU A 74 41.80 -27.34 -20.77
CA LEU A 74 41.27 -28.46 -21.56
C LEU A 74 41.87 -28.51 -22.97
N VAL A 75 41.97 -27.36 -23.65
CA VAL A 75 42.40 -27.28 -25.06
C VAL A 75 43.92 -27.36 -25.19
N SER A 76 44.67 -26.64 -24.34
CA SER A 76 46.14 -26.57 -24.41
C SER A 76 46.81 -27.85 -23.89
N ARG A 77 46.29 -28.46 -22.81
CA ARG A 77 46.84 -29.71 -22.26
C ARG A 77 46.54 -30.92 -23.16
N GLY A 78 45.44 -30.88 -23.90
CA GLY A 78 45.01 -31.96 -24.80
C GLY A 78 45.56 -31.88 -26.22
N GLY A 79 46.21 -30.78 -26.62
CA GLY A 79 46.78 -30.58 -27.96
C GLY A 79 45.75 -30.61 -29.11
N ARG A 80 44.46 -30.47 -28.81
CA ARG A 80 43.35 -30.64 -29.75
C ARG A 80 42.50 -29.37 -29.81
N PRO A 81 42.90 -28.36 -30.61
CA PRO A 81 42.14 -27.11 -30.73
C PRO A 81 40.71 -27.30 -31.23
N ALA A 82 40.45 -28.42 -31.93
CA ALA A 82 39.11 -28.79 -32.38
C ALA A 82 38.10 -29.02 -31.23
N LEU A 83 38.56 -29.34 -30.01
CA LEU A 83 37.68 -29.54 -28.84
C LEU A 83 36.95 -28.26 -28.43
N ALA A 84 37.55 -27.08 -28.67
CA ALA A 84 36.95 -25.79 -28.36
C ALA A 84 35.58 -25.61 -29.02
N TRP A 85 35.41 -26.11 -30.25
CA TRP A 85 34.14 -26.07 -30.99
C TRP A 85 33.01 -26.82 -30.31
N LEU A 86 33.31 -27.79 -29.45
CA LEU A 86 32.30 -28.52 -28.68
C LEU A 86 32.15 -27.95 -27.26
N THR A 87 33.26 -27.59 -26.61
CA THR A 87 33.25 -27.11 -25.23
C THR A 87 32.61 -25.73 -25.09
N LEU A 88 32.85 -24.83 -26.05
CA LEU A 88 32.27 -23.47 -26.02
C LEU A 88 30.73 -23.51 -26.08
N PRO A 89 30.08 -24.14 -27.08
CA PRO A 89 28.63 -24.28 -27.07
C PRO A 89 28.10 -25.02 -25.84
N ALA A 90 28.80 -26.05 -25.37
CA ALA A 90 28.38 -26.81 -24.19
C ALA A 90 28.36 -25.94 -22.93
N VAL A 91 29.37 -25.09 -22.72
CA VAL A 91 29.40 -24.12 -21.61
C VAL A 91 28.28 -23.10 -21.76
N VAL A 92 28.07 -22.55 -22.96
CA VAL A 92 26.96 -21.61 -23.20
C VAL A 92 25.60 -22.25 -22.89
N ILE A 93 25.34 -23.46 -23.37
CA ILE A 93 24.09 -24.20 -23.11
C ILE A 93 23.92 -24.48 -21.62
N LEU A 94 24.98 -24.90 -20.92
CA LEU A 94 24.97 -25.15 -19.48
C LEU A 94 24.57 -23.90 -18.71
N PHE A 95 25.23 -22.76 -18.95
CA PHE A 95 24.96 -21.53 -18.21
C PHE A 95 23.63 -20.89 -18.60
N ALA A 96 23.20 -21.01 -19.85
CA ALA A 96 21.84 -20.63 -20.26
C ALA A 96 20.78 -21.47 -19.53
N GLY A 97 21.00 -22.78 -19.42
CA GLY A 97 20.15 -23.70 -18.64
C GLY A 97 20.11 -23.35 -17.16
N LEU A 98 21.26 -23.06 -16.54
CA LEU A 98 21.33 -22.61 -15.14
C LEU A 98 20.61 -21.28 -14.95
N ALA A 99 20.81 -20.31 -15.85
CA ALA A 99 20.12 -19.01 -15.78
C ALA A 99 18.59 -19.17 -15.92
N TRP A 100 18.13 -20.06 -16.79
CA TRP A 100 16.70 -20.36 -16.96
C TRP A 100 16.13 -21.07 -15.72
N TRP A 101 16.82 -22.07 -15.19
CA TRP A 101 16.41 -22.80 -13.99
C TRP A 101 16.35 -21.89 -12.76
N THR A 102 17.36 -21.04 -12.58
CA THR A 102 17.40 -20.06 -11.49
C THR A 102 16.28 -19.02 -11.61
N ALA A 103 16.00 -18.54 -12.83
CA ALA A 103 14.87 -17.66 -13.08
C ALA A 103 13.55 -18.32 -12.66
N GLY A 104 13.26 -19.55 -13.08
CA GLY A 104 12.02 -20.26 -12.72
C GLY A 104 11.87 -20.59 -11.23
N ARG A 105 12.97 -20.64 -10.47
CA ARG A 105 12.92 -20.91 -9.02
C ARG A 105 12.64 -19.66 -8.18
N TRP A 106 13.05 -18.48 -8.65
CA TRP A 106 12.95 -17.21 -7.91
C TRP A 106 11.86 -16.28 -8.42
N LYS A 107 11.71 -16.23 -9.75
CA LYS A 107 10.61 -15.51 -10.40
C LYS A 107 9.44 -16.47 -10.39
N GLY A 108 8.30 -16.03 -9.84
CA GLY A 108 7.10 -16.85 -9.85
C GLY A 108 6.69 -17.24 -11.28
N ASP A 109 5.74 -18.14 -11.40
CA ASP A 109 5.18 -18.60 -12.67
C ASP A 109 3.66 -18.36 -12.74
N VAL A 110 3.06 -17.93 -11.64
CA VAL A 110 1.62 -17.66 -11.50
C VAL A 110 1.39 -16.19 -11.20
N TRP A 111 0.33 -15.63 -11.79
CA TRP A 111 -0.17 -14.30 -11.44
C TRP A 111 -0.35 -14.15 -9.93
N ARG A 112 0.07 -13.01 -9.39
CA ARG A 112 -0.14 -12.67 -7.98
C ARG A 112 -0.77 -11.32 -7.86
N VAL A 113 -1.66 -11.18 -6.89
CA VAL A 113 -2.26 -9.89 -6.55
C VAL A 113 -2.02 -9.60 -5.09
N ARG A 114 -2.06 -8.33 -4.73
CA ARG A 114 -2.06 -7.91 -3.33
C ARG A 114 -2.79 -6.59 -3.21
N ARG A 115 -3.61 -6.45 -2.18
CA ARG A 115 -4.44 -5.25 -2.01
C ARG A 115 -4.45 -4.71 -0.59
N ALA A 116 -4.73 -3.43 -0.50
CA ALA A 116 -4.82 -2.67 0.74
C ALA A 116 -5.99 -1.67 0.62
N ASP A 117 -6.98 -1.80 1.51
CA ASP A 117 -8.20 -1.00 1.50
C ASP A 117 -8.33 -0.16 2.77
N VAL A 118 -8.86 1.04 2.59
CA VAL A 118 -9.29 1.94 3.66
C VAL A 118 -10.73 2.36 3.37
N VAL A 119 -11.65 2.01 4.26
CA VAL A 119 -13.06 2.39 4.19
C VAL A 119 -13.36 3.35 5.32
N ASP A 120 -13.73 4.58 4.96
CA ASP A 120 -14.16 5.58 5.93
C ASP A 120 -15.66 5.79 5.82
N VAL A 121 -16.37 5.75 6.94
CA VAL A 121 -17.80 6.06 7.00
C VAL A 121 -18.02 7.25 7.93
N ASP A 122 -18.61 8.32 7.43
CA ASP A 122 -19.01 9.48 8.21
C ASP A 122 -20.49 9.41 8.55
N LEU A 123 -20.82 9.23 9.83
CA LEU A 123 -22.20 9.14 10.31
C LEU A 123 -22.94 10.47 10.28
N ALA A 124 -22.23 11.60 10.38
CA ALA A 124 -22.86 12.92 10.36
C ALA A 124 -23.31 13.29 8.93
N TRP A 125 -22.48 12.97 7.94
CA TRP A 125 -22.78 13.25 6.53
C TRP A 125 -23.48 12.10 5.81
N LYS A 126 -23.55 10.91 6.43
CA LYS A 126 -24.09 9.67 5.84
C LYS A 126 -23.41 9.32 4.51
N VAL A 127 -22.10 9.43 4.48
CA VAL A 127 -21.28 9.15 3.31
C VAL A 127 -20.20 8.14 3.68
N ALA A 128 -20.00 7.15 2.82
CA ALA A 128 -18.84 6.28 2.85
C ALA A 128 -17.89 6.65 1.72
N ARG A 129 -16.60 6.59 1.99
CA ARG A 129 -15.54 6.67 0.99
C ARG A 129 -14.61 5.48 1.12
N GLY A 130 -14.21 4.91 -0.01
CA GLY A 130 -13.19 3.88 -0.06
C GLY A 130 -11.97 4.38 -0.82
N THR A 131 -10.79 4.11 -0.26
CA THR A 131 -9.52 4.18 -0.96
C THR A 131 -8.91 2.80 -0.98
N SER A 132 -8.61 2.29 -2.16
CA SER A 132 -8.00 0.97 -2.33
C SER A 132 -6.76 1.04 -3.18
N PHE A 133 -5.79 0.20 -2.85
CA PHE A 133 -4.53 0.05 -3.56
C PHE A 133 -4.40 -1.40 -4.02
N PHE A 134 -4.14 -1.61 -5.31
CA PHE A 134 -4.10 -2.93 -5.92
C PHE A 134 -2.80 -3.14 -6.68
N GLY A 135 -1.99 -4.08 -6.22
CA GLY A 135 -0.81 -4.58 -6.90
C GLY A 135 -1.13 -5.85 -7.67
N THR A 136 -0.66 -5.94 -8.91
CA THR A 136 -0.70 -7.16 -9.71
C THR A 136 0.69 -7.45 -10.26
N TRP A 137 1.08 -8.71 -10.22
CA TRP A 137 2.35 -9.21 -10.73
C TRP A 137 2.09 -10.23 -11.84
N SER A 138 2.80 -10.05 -12.96
CA SER A 138 2.70 -10.94 -14.11
C SER A 138 4.00 -11.71 -14.36
N PRO A 139 3.94 -13.04 -14.55
CA PRO A 139 5.10 -13.84 -14.95
C PRO A 139 5.53 -13.57 -16.39
N MET A 140 4.62 -13.09 -17.23
CA MET A 140 4.80 -12.94 -18.68
C MET A 140 4.49 -11.51 -19.13
N ASN A 141 4.80 -11.18 -20.38
CA ASN A 141 4.32 -9.93 -20.94
C ASN A 141 2.80 -10.05 -21.11
N ALA A 142 2.07 -9.07 -20.64
CA ALA A 142 0.62 -9.11 -20.66
C ALA A 142 0.04 -7.71 -20.83
N VAL A 143 -1.16 -7.66 -21.39
CA VAL A 143 -2.00 -6.47 -21.46
C VAL A 143 -3.24 -6.75 -20.63
N VAL A 144 -3.49 -5.93 -19.62
CA VAL A 144 -4.59 -6.15 -18.66
C VAL A 144 -5.60 -5.03 -18.69
N ASP A 145 -6.86 -5.40 -18.49
CA ASP A 145 -7.93 -4.46 -18.17
C ASP A 145 -8.16 -4.51 -16.66
N VAL A 146 -8.18 -3.35 -16.01
CA VAL A 146 -8.30 -3.23 -14.56
C VAL A 146 -9.46 -2.31 -14.22
N GLY A 147 -10.44 -2.84 -13.48
CA GLY A 147 -11.59 -2.10 -12.99
C GLY A 147 -11.75 -2.22 -11.47
N ALA A 148 -12.53 -1.33 -10.90
CA ALA A 148 -12.89 -1.41 -9.49
C ALA A 148 -14.34 -0.95 -9.27
N VAL A 149 -15.01 -1.61 -8.34
CA VAL A 149 -16.32 -1.21 -7.82
C VAL A 149 -16.32 -1.34 -6.29
N PRO A 150 -17.12 -0.56 -5.55
CA PRO A 150 -17.25 -0.77 -4.12
C PRO A 150 -17.78 -2.17 -3.80
N ALA A 151 -17.16 -2.85 -2.85
CA ALA A 151 -17.56 -4.17 -2.35
C ALA A 151 -18.38 -4.10 -1.06
N THR A 152 -18.78 -2.90 -0.63
CA THR A 152 -19.51 -2.69 0.61
C THR A 152 -21.01 -2.85 0.42
N ALA A 153 -21.45 -4.03 -0.05
CA ALA A 153 -22.86 -4.40 -0.18
C ALA A 153 -23.63 -4.20 1.14
N ALA A 154 -22.96 -4.46 2.26
CA ALA A 154 -23.40 -4.19 3.63
C ALA A 154 -23.79 -2.72 3.91
N LEU A 155 -23.22 -1.76 3.18
CA LEU A 155 -23.53 -0.33 3.30
C LEU A 155 -24.55 0.13 2.25
N GLY A 156 -25.02 -0.75 1.37
CA GLY A 156 -25.89 -0.41 0.24
C GLY A 156 -25.17 0.32 -0.90
N VAL A 157 -23.86 0.12 -1.02
CA VAL A 157 -22.98 0.90 -1.93
C VAL A 157 -22.49 0.08 -3.14
N ASP A 158 -22.87 -1.19 -3.24
CA ASP A 158 -22.41 -2.10 -4.29
C ASP A 158 -22.79 -1.62 -5.70
N GLY A 159 -21.92 -1.89 -6.67
CA GLY A 159 -22.13 -1.55 -8.08
C GLY A 159 -22.00 -0.07 -8.45
N GLN A 160 -21.69 0.82 -7.49
CA GLN A 160 -21.34 2.22 -7.80
C GLN A 160 -20.00 2.29 -8.54
N ALA A 161 -19.77 3.38 -9.28
CA ALA A 161 -18.53 3.58 -10.01
C ALA A 161 -17.40 4.02 -9.08
N ALA A 162 -16.28 3.30 -9.08
CA ALA A 162 -15.03 3.82 -8.54
C ALA A 162 -14.22 4.51 -9.65
N VAL A 163 -13.36 5.46 -9.27
CA VAL A 163 -12.35 6.04 -10.15
C VAL A 163 -11.07 5.24 -9.98
N VAL A 164 -10.57 4.66 -11.08
CA VAL A 164 -9.33 3.87 -11.13
C VAL A 164 -8.22 4.67 -11.77
N SER A 165 -7.05 4.67 -11.15
CA SER A 165 -5.87 5.36 -11.64
C SER A 165 -4.58 4.59 -11.35
N TRP A 166 -3.48 5.07 -11.90
CA TRP A 166 -2.16 4.53 -11.60
C TRP A 166 -1.70 4.93 -10.19
N TYR A 167 -1.02 4.01 -9.49
CA TYR A 167 -0.31 4.39 -8.29
C TYR A 167 0.99 5.15 -8.62
N GLY A 168 0.88 6.47 -8.82
CA GLY A 168 2.02 7.37 -8.98
C GLY A 168 2.87 7.48 -7.70
N ALA A 169 3.94 6.70 -7.59
CA ALA A 169 4.88 6.86 -6.48
C ALA A 169 5.74 8.10 -6.67
N ARG A 170 5.98 8.83 -5.59
CA ARG A 170 6.87 9.99 -5.57
C ARG A 170 8.32 9.57 -5.79
N GLY A 171 9.10 10.46 -6.41
CA GLY A 171 10.54 10.36 -6.46
C GLY A 171 11.06 9.96 -7.84
N ARG A 172 12.38 9.74 -7.89
CA ARG A 172 13.12 9.49 -9.14
C ARG A 172 13.52 8.03 -9.34
N GLY A 173 13.06 7.14 -8.46
CA GLY A 173 13.31 5.71 -8.56
C GLY A 173 12.57 5.07 -9.74
N ILE A 174 12.92 3.82 -10.06
CA ILE A 174 12.27 3.07 -11.13
C ILE A 174 10.75 2.98 -10.87
N GLY A 175 9.96 3.41 -11.86
CA GLY A 175 8.50 3.39 -11.80
C GLY A 175 7.88 4.49 -10.92
N ALA A 176 8.66 5.46 -10.45
CA ALA A 176 8.17 6.67 -9.82
C ALA A 176 7.87 7.76 -10.87
N VAL A 177 7.06 8.75 -10.49
CA VAL A 177 6.56 9.78 -11.42
C VAL A 177 7.63 10.73 -11.93
N ASP A 178 8.67 11.00 -11.11
CA ASP A 178 9.78 11.89 -11.49
C ASP A 178 10.99 11.11 -12.05
N CYS A 179 10.78 9.86 -12.46
CA CYS A 179 11.85 9.03 -13.02
C CYS A 179 12.41 9.68 -14.30
N PRO A 180 13.72 9.97 -14.36
CA PRO A 180 14.32 10.71 -15.48
C PRO A 180 14.28 9.91 -16.80
N THR A 181 14.11 8.59 -16.71
CA THR A 181 13.99 7.69 -17.85
C THR A 181 12.62 7.02 -17.84
N SER A 182 11.88 7.15 -18.93
CA SER A 182 10.62 6.42 -19.11
C SER A 182 10.87 4.91 -19.05
N HIS A 183 10.00 4.18 -18.36
CA HIS A 183 10.11 2.72 -18.34
C HIS A 183 9.75 2.15 -19.72
N PRO A 184 10.61 1.38 -20.39
CA PRO A 184 10.35 0.93 -21.76
C PRO A 184 9.06 0.09 -21.89
N SER A 185 8.68 -0.67 -20.86
CA SER A 185 7.41 -1.40 -20.85
C SER A 185 6.15 -0.56 -20.57
N LEU A 186 6.30 0.72 -20.16
CA LEU A 186 5.18 1.66 -20.09
C LEU A 186 4.83 2.25 -21.46
N ALA A 187 5.79 2.24 -22.39
CA ALA A 187 5.66 2.88 -23.70
C ALA A 187 5.37 1.88 -24.83
N SER A 188 5.15 0.59 -24.51
CA SER A 188 5.01 -0.45 -25.54
C SER A 188 3.63 -0.45 -26.20
N VAL A 189 2.56 -0.08 -25.48
CA VAL A 189 1.18 -0.10 -25.96
C VAL A 189 0.40 1.06 -25.33
N PRO A 190 -0.41 1.82 -26.09
CA PRO A 190 -1.33 2.79 -25.50
C PRO A 190 -2.41 2.09 -24.68
N TYR A 191 -2.70 2.64 -23.50
CA TYR A 191 -3.83 2.25 -22.67
C TYR A 191 -4.90 3.35 -22.73
N THR A 192 -6.14 3.00 -22.42
CA THR A 192 -7.26 3.96 -22.39
C THR A 192 -7.93 3.92 -21.03
N SER A 193 -8.50 5.04 -20.59
CA SER A 193 -9.41 5.06 -19.45
C SER A 193 -10.84 4.95 -19.94
N ALA A 194 -11.62 4.04 -19.36
CA ALA A 194 -13.05 3.97 -19.66
C ALA A 194 -13.78 5.25 -19.23
N ALA A 195 -14.97 5.46 -19.80
CA ALA A 195 -15.80 6.61 -19.48
C ALA A 195 -16.09 6.70 -17.96
N GLY A 196 -15.90 7.90 -17.40
CA GLY A 196 -16.02 8.11 -15.95
C GLY A 196 -14.85 7.53 -15.13
N LEU A 197 -13.73 7.19 -15.77
CA LEU A 197 -12.50 6.67 -15.16
C LEU A 197 -12.71 5.37 -14.36
N LYS A 198 -13.68 4.54 -14.76
CA LYS A 198 -14.07 3.32 -14.02
C LYS A 198 -13.10 2.15 -14.16
N SER A 199 -12.33 2.16 -15.24
CA SER A 199 -11.31 1.17 -15.54
C SER A 199 -10.17 1.80 -16.33
N LEU A 200 -9.03 1.13 -16.27
CA LEU A 200 -7.91 1.31 -17.18
C LEU A 200 -7.84 0.08 -18.07
N ASP A 201 -8.05 0.30 -19.35
CA ASP A 201 -8.09 -0.75 -20.36
C ASP A 201 -6.75 -0.79 -21.10
N ARG A 202 -6.31 -2.00 -21.43
CA ARG A 202 -5.09 -2.31 -22.16
C ARG A 202 -3.80 -1.83 -21.50
N VAL A 203 -3.71 -1.98 -20.19
CA VAL A 203 -2.52 -1.61 -19.43
C VAL A 203 -1.39 -2.64 -19.63
N PRO A 204 -0.20 -2.23 -20.12
CA PRO A 204 0.91 -3.15 -20.34
C PRO A 204 1.69 -3.48 -19.06
N ILE A 205 1.94 -4.78 -18.86
CA ILE A 205 2.77 -5.34 -17.79
C ILE A 205 3.87 -6.18 -18.43
N ALA A 206 5.12 -5.96 -18.01
CA ALA A 206 6.25 -6.74 -18.49
C ALA A 206 6.37 -8.09 -17.77
N ALA A 207 7.04 -9.04 -18.42
CA ALA A 207 7.37 -10.33 -17.84
C ALA A 207 8.15 -10.18 -16.53
N SER A 208 7.71 -10.94 -15.52
CA SER A 208 8.26 -10.92 -14.17
C SER A 208 8.27 -9.54 -13.52
N SER A 209 7.25 -8.72 -13.81
CA SER A 209 7.10 -7.37 -13.29
C SER A 209 5.72 -7.19 -12.65
N SER A 210 5.62 -6.15 -11.82
CA SER A 210 4.39 -5.75 -11.17
C SER A 210 3.93 -4.36 -11.60
N ARG A 211 2.64 -4.09 -11.38
CA ARG A 211 1.99 -2.78 -11.48
C ARG A 211 1.12 -2.55 -10.28
N LEU A 212 1.03 -1.29 -9.86
CA LEU A 212 0.13 -0.87 -8.81
C LEU A 212 -0.85 0.17 -9.33
N PHE A 213 -2.09 0.04 -8.88
CA PHE A 213 -3.23 0.88 -9.18
C PHE A 213 -3.84 1.38 -7.88
N GLU A 214 -4.59 2.46 -7.97
CA GLU A 214 -5.45 2.93 -6.90
C GLU A 214 -6.89 3.09 -7.40
N ALA A 215 -7.84 2.86 -6.50
CA ALA A 215 -9.24 3.14 -6.73
C ALA A 215 -9.79 4.01 -5.59
N GLU A 216 -10.62 4.98 -5.96
CA GLU A 216 -11.38 5.78 -5.02
C GLU A 216 -12.86 5.76 -5.36
N TRP A 217 -13.70 5.69 -4.34
CA TRP A 217 -15.14 5.81 -4.51
C TRP A 217 -15.73 6.54 -3.32
N MET A 218 -16.89 7.15 -3.55
CA MET A 218 -17.69 7.81 -2.53
C MET A 218 -19.16 7.49 -2.81
N ALA A 219 -19.91 7.16 -1.77
CA ALA A 219 -21.32 6.82 -1.90
C ALA A 219 -22.11 7.20 -0.66
N PRO A 220 -23.41 7.52 -0.83
CA PRO A 220 -24.31 7.71 0.30
C PRO A 220 -24.50 6.38 1.04
N VAL A 221 -24.68 6.47 2.35
CA VAL A 221 -24.98 5.34 3.22
C VAL A 221 -26.42 5.48 3.69
N ALA A 222 -27.27 4.51 3.35
CA ALA A 222 -28.69 4.56 3.68
C ALA A 222 -28.93 4.39 5.18
N ASP A 223 -28.37 3.33 5.76
CA ASP A 223 -28.51 2.97 7.17
C ASP A 223 -27.20 3.19 7.92
N PRO A 224 -27.22 3.84 9.10
CA PRO A 224 -26.01 4.08 9.86
C PRO A 224 -25.40 2.74 10.31
N PRO A 225 -24.14 2.44 9.95
CA PRO A 225 -23.50 1.16 10.31
C PRO A 225 -23.28 1.00 11.81
N VAL A 226 -23.42 2.08 12.57
CA VAL A 226 -23.24 2.11 14.02
C VAL A 226 -24.24 3.10 14.62
N ILE A 227 -24.85 2.72 15.75
CA ILE A 227 -25.59 3.63 16.61
C ILE A 227 -24.71 4.01 17.79
N SER A 228 -24.72 5.29 18.14
CA SER A 228 -23.89 5.84 19.20
C SER A 228 -24.70 6.84 20.03
N SER A 229 -24.62 6.71 21.34
CA SER A 229 -24.96 7.74 22.32
C SER A 229 -23.71 8.32 22.99
N LEU A 230 -22.55 8.18 22.34
CA LEU A 230 -21.28 8.64 22.87
C LEU A 230 -21.28 10.15 23.06
N ARG A 231 -20.84 10.56 24.25
CA ARG A 231 -20.68 11.95 24.64
C ARG A 231 -19.36 12.14 25.37
N GLN A 232 -18.83 13.35 25.30
CA GLN A 232 -17.67 13.74 26.08
C GLN A 232 -18.11 14.07 27.50
N ASP A 233 -17.40 13.54 28.49
CA ASP A 233 -17.58 13.90 29.89
C ASP A 233 -16.79 15.17 30.29
N ALA A 234 -16.90 15.58 31.56
CA ALA A 234 -16.21 16.77 32.07
C ALA A 234 -14.68 16.61 32.13
N GLN A 235 -14.18 15.37 32.13
CA GLN A 235 -12.77 15.01 32.17
C GLN A 235 -12.17 14.88 30.77
N GLY A 236 -12.99 15.01 29.72
CA GLY A 236 -12.58 14.87 28.32
C GLY A 236 -12.50 13.43 27.84
N THR A 237 -13.00 12.46 28.62
CA THR A 237 -13.15 11.06 28.25
C THR A 237 -14.55 10.79 27.67
N LEU A 238 -14.74 9.60 27.10
CA LEU A 238 -16.00 9.22 26.46
C LEU A 238 -16.88 8.43 27.42
N SER A 239 -18.17 8.75 27.44
CA SER A 239 -19.23 7.98 28.10
C SER A 239 -20.36 7.66 27.12
N GLY A 240 -21.21 6.68 27.44
CA GLY A 240 -22.33 6.25 26.61
C GLY A 240 -22.11 4.89 25.96
N VAL A 241 -22.91 4.55 24.95
CA VAL A 241 -22.90 3.22 24.34
C VAL A 241 -22.76 3.31 22.83
N LEU A 242 -21.96 2.39 22.28
CA LEU A 242 -21.78 2.17 20.86
C LEU A 242 -22.35 0.81 20.47
N GLU A 243 -23.24 0.74 19.48
CA GLU A 243 -23.84 -0.50 18.97
C GLU A 243 -23.51 -0.69 17.49
N SER A 244 -22.92 -1.83 17.13
CA SER A 244 -22.64 -2.17 15.74
C SER A 244 -23.91 -2.62 15.02
N ARG A 245 -24.19 -2.02 13.87
CA ARG A 245 -25.21 -2.46 12.90
C ARG A 245 -24.61 -3.03 11.62
N LEU A 246 -23.29 -3.23 11.59
CA LEU A 246 -22.63 -3.89 10.48
C LEU A 246 -23.06 -5.37 10.42
N PRO A 247 -23.25 -5.94 9.21
CA PRO A 247 -23.60 -7.35 9.05
C PRO A 247 -22.40 -8.30 9.19
N PHE A 248 -21.22 -7.78 9.51
CA PHE A 248 -19.99 -8.53 9.73
C PHE A 248 -19.30 -8.07 11.01
N ALA A 249 -18.44 -8.92 11.57
CA ALA A 249 -17.63 -8.56 12.73
C ALA A 249 -16.48 -7.64 12.31
N LEU A 250 -16.27 -6.57 13.08
CA LEU A 250 -15.05 -5.80 13.01
C LEU A 250 -14.04 -6.36 14.02
N GLU A 251 -12.86 -6.73 13.55
CA GLU A 251 -11.80 -7.29 14.39
C GLU A 251 -10.80 -6.21 14.81
N GLN A 252 -10.11 -6.42 15.94
CA GLN A 252 -9.05 -5.53 16.42
C GLN A 252 -9.48 -4.06 16.53
N CYS A 253 -10.71 -3.84 16.96
CA CYS A 253 -11.33 -2.54 17.08
C CYS A 253 -10.69 -1.70 18.19
N SER A 254 -10.50 -0.42 17.88
CA SER A 254 -10.12 0.61 18.83
C SER A 254 -10.94 1.88 18.57
N LEU A 255 -11.35 2.56 19.63
CA LEU A 255 -12.09 3.82 19.54
C LEU A 255 -11.14 4.98 19.88
N PHE A 256 -11.03 5.97 19.01
CA PHE A 256 -10.14 7.12 19.18
C PHE A 256 -10.94 8.41 19.38
N HIS A 257 -10.55 9.22 20.37
CA HIS A 257 -11.14 10.54 20.61
C HIS A 257 -10.18 11.45 21.37
N ALA A 258 -9.97 12.68 20.91
CA ALA A 258 -9.25 13.74 21.62
C ALA A 258 -7.90 13.32 22.27
N GLY A 259 -7.16 12.41 21.63
CA GLY A 259 -5.88 11.91 22.14
C GLY A 259 -5.97 10.69 23.07
N TRP A 260 -7.16 10.13 23.24
CA TRP A 260 -7.43 8.88 23.95
C TRP A 260 -7.76 7.73 22.99
N THR A 261 -7.42 6.52 23.42
CA THR A 261 -7.74 5.25 22.78
C THR A 261 -8.43 4.32 23.77
N TYR A 262 -9.56 3.75 23.35
CA TYR A 262 -10.29 2.72 24.09
C TYR A 262 -10.19 1.40 23.30
N ASP A 263 -9.81 0.32 24.00
CA ASP A 263 -9.68 -1.00 23.40
C ASP A 263 -11.04 -1.67 23.31
N VAL A 264 -11.58 -1.79 22.09
CA VAL A 264 -12.91 -2.38 21.84
C VAL A 264 -12.80 -3.89 21.60
N GLY A 265 -11.72 -4.36 20.95
CA GLY A 265 -11.52 -5.78 20.67
C GLY A 265 -12.30 -6.23 19.42
N SER A 266 -13.10 -7.29 19.51
CA SER A 266 -13.94 -7.74 18.38
C SER A 266 -15.36 -7.22 18.56
N LEU A 267 -15.90 -6.56 17.55
CA LEU A 267 -17.24 -5.98 17.56
C LEU A 267 -18.12 -6.73 16.55
N ALA A 268 -18.82 -7.75 17.03
CA ALA A 268 -19.74 -8.56 16.25
C ALA A 268 -21.01 -7.76 15.82
N PRO A 269 -21.76 -8.24 14.82
CA PRO A 269 -23.07 -7.67 14.45
C PRO A 269 -24.01 -7.58 15.66
N GLY A 270 -24.57 -6.39 15.93
CA GLY A 270 -25.45 -6.13 17.07
C GLY A 270 -24.74 -6.00 18.43
N ALA A 271 -23.41 -6.19 18.49
CA ALA A 271 -22.66 -6.07 19.73
C ALA A 271 -22.62 -4.62 20.22
N ARG A 272 -22.58 -4.46 21.54
CA ARG A 272 -22.48 -3.17 22.21
C ARG A 272 -21.14 -3.01 22.90
N PHE A 273 -20.60 -1.81 22.85
CA PHE A 273 -19.40 -1.40 23.57
C PHE A 273 -19.71 -0.19 24.44
N ASP A 274 -19.27 -0.26 25.69
CA ASP A 274 -19.37 0.81 26.67
C ASP A 274 -17.95 1.21 27.10
N PRO A 275 -17.48 2.42 26.78
CA PRO A 275 -16.16 2.91 27.17
C PRO A 275 -15.89 2.90 28.68
N GLU A 276 -16.92 3.00 29.52
CA GLU A 276 -16.81 3.05 30.98
C GLU A 276 -16.63 1.66 31.60
N SER A 277 -17.10 0.62 30.90
CA SER A 277 -17.05 -0.77 31.37
C SER A 277 -15.67 -1.45 31.24
N GLY A 278 -14.75 -0.83 30.49
CA GLY A 278 -13.49 -1.43 30.06
C GLY A 278 -12.28 -1.07 30.92
N LYS A 279 -11.10 -1.45 30.42
CA LYS A 279 -9.84 -0.86 30.90
C LYS A 279 -9.84 0.61 30.50
N GLY A 280 -9.53 1.49 31.46
CA GLY A 280 -9.52 2.94 31.23
C GLY A 280 -8.67 3.35 30.01
N PRO A 281 -8.92 4.54 29.45
CA PRO A 281 -8.34 4.94 28.18
C PRO A 281 -6.81 5.01 28.22
N ARG A 282 -6.19 4.62 27.11
CA ARG A 282 -4.75 4.80 26.88
C ARG A 282 -4.51 6.06 26.06
N THR A 283 -3.33 6.66 26.18
CA THR A 283 -2.99 7.79 25.30
C THR A 283 -2.86 7.29 23.86
N LEU A 284 -3.51 7.99 22.92
CA LEU A 284 -3.49 7.65 21.50
C LEU A 284 -2.08 7.63 20.94
N ALA A 285 -1.24 8.60 21.33
CA ALA A 285 0.16 8.60 20.95
C ALA A 285 0.89 7.34 21.43
N SER A 286 0.66 6.88 22.66
CA SER A 286 1.26 5.63 23.14
C SER A 286 0.74 4.39 22.40
N ALA A 287 -0.55 4.36 22.07
CA ALA A 287 -1.16 3.26 21.32
C ALA A 287 -0.60 3.19 19.90
N LEU A 288 -0.62 4.32 19.17
CA LEU A 288 -0.10 4.44 17.82
C LEU A 288 1.40 4.20 17.76
N THR A 289 2.19 4.58 18.77
CA THR A 289 3.65 4.36 18.78
C THR A 289 4.06 3.04 19.45
N ARG A 290 3.09 2.22 19.87
CA ARG A 290 3.28 0.97 20.63
C ARG A 290 4.24 1.15 21.81
N SER A 291 4.09 2.27 22.51
CA SER A 291 4.92 2.60 23.67
C SER A 291 4.45 1.80 24.89
N ALA A 292 5.39 1.14 25.57
CA ALA A 292 5.12 0.41 26.82
C ALA A 292 6.01 0.93 27.95
N SER A 293 5.46 1.01 29.16
CA SER A 293 6.23 1.29 30.37
C SER A 293 6.93 0.02 30.83
N VAL A 294 8.26 0.01 30.77
CA VAL A 294 9.11 -1.12 31.21
C VAL A 294 10.06 -0.60 32.29
N TYR A 295 9.90 -1.09 33.53
CA TYR A 295 10.73 -0.72 34.68
C TYR A 295 10.97 0.80 34.81
N ASP A 296 9.88 1.57 34.86
CA ASP A 296 9.86 3.03 35.04
C ASP A 296 10.42 3.85 33.86
N ARG A 297 10.73 3.20 32.73
CA ARG A 297 11.08 3.86 31.47
C ARG A 297 10.04 3.56 30.40
N THR A 298 9.54 4.60 29.75
CA THR A 298 8.70 4.47 28.55
C THR A 298 9.58 4.11 27.37
N GLN A 299 9.41 2.91 26.82
CA GLN A 299 10.08 2.49 25.60
C GLN A 299 9.11 2.61 24.42
N THR A 300 9.39 3.54 23.52
CA THR A 300 8.65 3.71 22.27
C THR A 300 9.22 2.82 21.18
N GLN A 301 8.37 2.12 20.44
CA GLN A 301 8.81 1.35 19.29
C GLN A 301 9.19 2.31 18.15
N ALA A 302 10.47 2.34 17.78
CA ALA A 302 10.95 3.14 16.66
C ALA A 302 10.28 2.70 15.35
N TRP A 303 9.87 3.67 14.53
CA TRP A 303 9.31 3.38 13.22
C TRP A 303 10.36 2.75 12.32
N ARG A 304 10.00 1.62 11.70
CA ARG A 304 10.84 0.90 10.76
C ARG A 304 10.41 1.22 9.34
N VAL A 305 11.24 1.97 8.64
CA VAL A 305 11.02 2.37 7.24
C VAL A 305 11.04 1.15 6.29
N ASP A 306 11.72 0.08 6.69
CA ASP A 306 11.78 -1.21 6.00
C ASP A 306 10.59 -2.15 6.34
N ASN A 307 9.67 -1.72 7.21
CA ASN A 307 8.49 -2.50 7.54
C ASN A 307 7.57 -2.63 6.31
N THR A 308 7.05 -3.84 6.08
CA THR A 308 6.14 -4.18 4.98
C THR A 308 4.76 -4.65 5.46
N ASP A 309 4.45 -4.42 6.73
CA ASP A 309 3.12 -4.66 7.31
C ASP A 309 2.14 -3.58 6.84
N ILE A 310 1.22 -3.96 5.95
CA ILE A 310 0.25 -3.06 5.33
C ILE A 310 -0.69 -2.46 6.38
N ASP A 311 -1.21 -3.28 7.31
CA ASP A 311 -2.11 -2.82 8.38
C ASP A 311 -1.45 -1.70 9.17
N ARG A 312 -0.20 -1.92 9.56
CA ARG A 312 0.57 -0.97 10.34
C ARG A 312 0.90 0.32 9.57
N ILE A 313 1.20 0.21 8.27
CA ILE A 313 1.45 1.38 7.42
C ILE A 313 0.15 2.20 7.27
N LEU A 314 -0.98 1.55 7.04
CA LEU A 314 -2.28 2.22 6.91
C LEU A 314 -2.75 2.84 8.22
N GLU A 315 -2.53 2.19 9.36
CA GLU A 315 -2.82 2.72 10.70
C GLU A 315 -2.04 4.03 10.93
N ILE A 316 -0.73 4.02 10.71
CA ILE A 316 0.10 5.21 10.88
C ILE A 316 -0.19 6.28 9.83
N ALA A 317 -0.45 5.91 8.57
CA ALA A 317 -0.81 6.87 7.54
C ALA A 317 -2.18 7.53 7.81
N GLY A 318 -3.12 6.75 8.36
CA GLY A 318 -4.45 7.21 8.72
C GLY A 318 -4.50 8.12 9.95
N PHE A 319 -3.44 8.13 10.76
CA PHE A 319 -3.31 8.96 11.97
C PHE A 319 -1.90 9.56 12.10
N HIS A 320 -1.32 10.02 10.99
CA HIS A 320 0.09 10.39 10.92
C HIS A 320 0.41 11.55 11.85
N ALA A 321 -0.36 12.63 11.79
CA ALA A 321 -0.15 13.77 12.68
C ALA A 321 -0.36 13.41 14.17
N ALA A 322 -1.37 12.59 14.50
CA ALA A 322 -1.63 12.14 15.88
C ALA A 322 -0.53 11.21 16.42
N ALA A 323 0.16 10.46 15.56
CA ALA A 323 1.31 9.64 15.92
C ALA A 323 2.61 10.45 16.14
N GLY A 324 2.61 11.76 15.91
CA GLY A 324 3.80 12.62 15.96
C GLY A 324 4.40 12.96 14.58
N GLY A 325 3.70 12.61 13.50
CA GLY A 325 4.03 12.99 12.13
C GLY A 325 5.42 12.54 11.69
N ALA A 326 6.09 13.40 10.92
CA ALA A 326 7.43 13.13 10.41
C ALA A 326 8.47 12.97 11.53
N SER A 327 8.22 13.53 12.72
CA SER A 327 9.12 13.37 13.87
C SER A 327 9.14 11.94 14.40
N TYR A 328 8.03 11.20 14.27
CA TYR A 328 7.97 9.79 14.65
C TYR A 328 8.42 8.86 13.52
N THR A 329 7.91 9.06 12.30
CA THR A 329 8.16 8.13 11.19
C THR A 329 9.45 8.40 10.43
N SER A 330 10.05 9.59 10.56
CA SER A 330 11.09 10.14 9.67
C SER A 330 10.68 10.26 8.19
N LEU A 331 9.39 10.08 7.88
CA LEU A 331 8.81 10.11 6.54
C LEU A 331 7.73 11.18 6.45
N GLU A 332 7.66 11.86 5.30
CA GLU A 332 6.50 12.70 4.97
C GLU A 332 5.27 11.81 4.70
N ALA A 333 4.06 12.30 4.96
CA ALA A 333 2.83 11.57 4.64
C ALA A 333 2.68 11.34 3.12
N GLY A 334 3.16 12.30 2.33
CA GLY A 334 3.03 12.28 0.88
C GLY A 334 1.57 12.19 0.47
N ARG A 335 1.28 11.35 -0.53
CA ARG A 335 -0.09 11.13 -1.02
C ARG A 335 -1.02 10.50 0.02
N LEU A 336 -0.50 9.77 1.01
CA LEU A 336 -1.33 9.17 2.04
C LEU A 336 -1.82 10.20 3.06
N GLY A 337 -1.34 11.45 3.02
CA GLY A 337 -1.91 12.51 3.84
C GLY A 337 -3.42 12.72 3.59
N ARG A 338 -3.95 12.35 2.41
CA ARG A 338 -5.38 12.44 2.09
C ARG A 338 -6.28 11.52 2.92
N ILE A 339 -5.71 10.44 3.45
CA ILE A 339 -6.42 9.50 4.31
C ILE A 339 -6.20 9.78 5.80
N ASP A 340 -5.40 10.79 6.18
CA ASP A 340 -5.13 11.12 7.59
C ASP A 340 -6.37 11.76 8.24
N LEU A 341 -6.89 11.10 9.28
CA LEU A 341 -8.04 11.56 10.08
C LEU A 341 -7.60 12.21 11.40
N SER A 342 -6.30 12.38 11.64
CA SER A 342 -5.79 13.09 12.82
C SER A 342 -6.44 14.46 13.06
N PRO A 343 -6.70 15.31 12.03
CA PRO A 343 -7.33 16.60 12.25
C PRO A 343 -8.79 16.53 12.73
N VAL A 344 -9.45 15.38 12.60
CA VAL A 344 -10.84 15.18 13.01
C VAL A 344 -10.96 14.80 14.49
N LEU A 345 -9.93 14.17 15.06
CA LEU A 345 -9.93 13.69 16.45
C LEU A 345 -10.22 14.77 17.52
N PRO A 346 -9.76 16.03 17.38
CA PRO A 346 -10.06 17.08 18.37
C PRO A 346 -11.47 17.69 18.24
N ILE A 347 -12.20 17.40 17.17
CA ILE A 347 -13.47 18.06 16.85
C ILE A 347 -14.60 17.13 17.25
N ASP A 348 -15.25 17.24 18.42
CA ASP A 348 -16.49 16.54 18.86
C ASP A 348 -16.88 15.25 18.09
N ARG A 349 -15.90 14.36 17.91
CA ARG A 349 -15.99 13.17 17.05
C ARG A 349 -15.15 12.07 17.71
N ALA A 350 -15.68 10.87 17.65
CA ALA A 350 -14.93 9.65 17.91
C ALA A 350 -14.72 8.90 16.60
N ILE A 351 -13.63 8.14 16.49
CA ILE A 351 -13.33 7.34 15.31
C ILE A 351 -13.16 5.89 15.76
N LEU A 352 -14.09 5.03 15.37
CA LEU A 352 -13.96 3.58 15.55
C LEU A 352 -13.10 3.04 14.40
N VAL A 353 -11.97 2.43 14.72
CA VAL A 353 -11.03 1.84 13.76
C VAL A 353 -11.01 0.33 13.97
N GLY A 354 -11.08 -0.46 12.91
CA GLY A 354 -11.00 -1.92 13.00
C GLY A 354 -10.70 -2.58 11.65
N ARG A 355 -10.59 -3.90 11.64
CA ARG A 355 -10.41 -4.71 10.42
C ARG A 355 -11.75 -5.32 10.01
N GLY A 356 -12.02 -5.31 8.71
CA GLY A 356 -13.25 -5.86 8.16
C GLY A 356 -13.04 -6.49 6.78
N PRO A 357 -14.13 -6.79 6.05
CA PRO A 357 -14.04 -7.27 4.68
C PRO A 357 -13.52 -6.17 3.75
N ALA A 358 -13.16 -6.57 2.52
CA ALA A 358 -12.68 -5.64 1.51
C ALA A 358 -13.73 -4.56 1.18
N GLY A 359 -13.24 -3.32 1.05
CA GLY A 359 -14.07 -2.17 0.70
C GLY A 359 -14.27 -2.04 -0.80
N THR A 360 -13.34 -2.58 -1.59
CA THR A 360 -13.32 -2.45 -3.04
C THR A 360 -13.14 -3.82 -3.68
N SER A 361 -14.05 -4.17 -4.59
CA SER A 361 -13.90 -5.31 -5.48
C SER A 361 -13.11 -4.86 -6.70
N TRP A 362 -11.96 -5.51 -6.93
CA TRP A 362 -11.17 -5.30 -8.13
C TRP A 362 -11.53 -6.34 -9.19
N SER A 363 -11.47 -5.94 -10.45
CA SER A 363 -11.45 -6.86 -11.58
C SER A 363 -10.15 -6.67 -12.35
N CYS A 364 -9.52 -7.77 -12.72
CA CYS A 364 -8.32 -7.76 -13.56
C CYS A 364 -8.42 -8.91 -14.55
N ALA A 365 -8.35 -8.59 -15.85
CA ALA A 365 -8.40 -9.57 -16.91
C ALA A 365 -7.22 -9.38 -17.84
N ALA A 366 -6.45 -10.45 -18.08
CA ALA A 366 -5.40 -10.46 -19.07
C ALA A 366 -6.00 -10.76 -20.45
N ALA A 367 -5.78 -9.87 -21.41
CA ALA A 367 -6.06 -10.17 -22.80
C ALA A 367 -5.13 -11.28 -23.28
N GLY A 368 -5.68 -12.32 -23.92
CA GLY A 368 -4.86 -13.35 -24.56
C GLY A 368 -4.10 -12.77 -25.75
N ASP A 369 -2.87 -13.25 -25.99
CA ASP A 369 -2.00 -12.82 -27.09
C ASP A 369 -2.57 -13.11 -28.50
N VAL A 370 -3.67 -13.85 -28.59
CA VAL A 370 -4.30 -14.25 -29.86
C VAL A 370 -5.66 -13.57 -29.99
N ALA A 371 -5.87 -12.84 -31.09
CA ALA A 371 -7.18 -12.32 -31.48
C ALA A 371 -8.20 -13.48 -31.55
N GLY A 372 -9.04 -13.62 -30.52
CA GLY A 372 -10.02 -14.71 -30.38
C GLY A 372 -9.82 -15.61 -29.15
N SER A 373 -8.69 -15.51 -28.43
CA SER A 373 -8.56 -16.08 -27.09
C SER A 373 -9.34 -15.20 -26.12
N GLY A 374 -10.35 -15.76 -25.46
CA GLY A 374 -11.11 -15.06 -24.42
C GLY A 374 -10.18 -14.46 -23.36
N ALA A 375 -10.61 -13.33 -22.77
CA ALA A 375 -9.88 -12.70 -21.68
C ALA A 375 -9.75 -13.70 -20.52
N THR A 376 -8.52 -13.90 -20.04
CA THR A 376 -8.27 -14.78 -18.89
C THR A 376 -8.36 -13.93 -17.63
N ALA A 377 -9.33 -14.22 -16.78
CA ALA A 377 -9.46 -13.56 -15.49
C ALA A 377 -8.21 -13.83 -14.65
N VAL A 378 -7.58 -12.76 -14.17
CA VAL A 378 -6.49 -12.88 -13.20
C VAL A 378 -7.13 -13.28 -11.87
N PRO A 379 -6.73 -14.41 -11.25
CA PRO A 379 -7.31 -14.83 -9.99
C PRO A 379 -7.00 -13.79 -8.92
N ILE A 380 -8.04 -13.25 -8.30
CA ILE A 380 -7.92 -12.32 -7.18
C ILE A 380 -8.14 -13.12 -5.90
N ASP A 381 -7.10 -13.20 -5.08
CA ASP A 381 -7.18 -13.87 -3.79
C ASP A 381 -7.66 -12.89 -2.71
N ASP A 382 -8.84 -13.17 -2.16
CA ASP A 382 -9.44 -12.40 -1.07
C ASP A 382 -8.91 -12.83 0.32
N SER A 383 -7.94 -13.74 0.39
CA SER A 383 -7.37 -14.21 1.66
C SER A 383 -6.78 -13.04 2.48
N PRO A 384 -6.88 -13.08 3.82
CA PRO A 384 -6.35 -12.01 4.69
C PRO A 384 -4.84 -11.75 4.54
N ALA A 385 -4.08 -12.70 3.98
CA ALA A 385 -2.66 -12.53 3.70
C ALA A 385 -2.41 -11.61 2.49
N GLN A 386 -3.29 -11.67 1.49
CA GLN A 386 -3.18 -10.91 0.24
C GLN A 386 -4.12 -9.69 0.22
N ALA A 387 -5.10 -9.65 1.14
CA ALA A 387 -6.08 -8.58 1.28
C ALA A 387 -6.12 -8.03 2.70
N THR A 388 -5.87 -6.73 2.84
CA THR A 388 -6.04 -6.00 4.09
C THR A 388 -7.09 -4.91 3.92
N ALA A 389 -8.01 -4.78 4.86
CA ALA A 389 -9.02 -3.71 4.85
C ALA A 389 -9.20 -3.09 6.24
N MET A 390 -8.85 -1.81 6.34
CA MET A 390 -9.04 -0.98 7.52
C MET A 390 -10.35 -0.21 7.40
N TRP A 391 -11.22 -0.37 8.38
CA TRP A 391 -12.49 0.34 8.50
C TRP A 391 -12.38 1.44 9.55
N ARG A 392 -12.86 2.65 9.23
CA ARG A 392 -12.84 3.81 10.12
C ARG A 392 -14.20 4.50 10.10
N ILE A 393 -14.91 4.44 11.21
CA ILE A 393 -16.26 5.01 11.33
C ILE A 393 -16.16 6.27 12.19
N VAL A 394 -16.41 7.42 11.57
CA VAL A 394 -16.40 8.74 12.19
C VAL A 394 -17.78 8.99 12.79
N ILE A 395 -17.81 9.08 14.12
CA ILE A 395 -19.02 9.14 14.95
C ILE A 395 -19.12 10.54 15.57
N PRO A 396 -20.18 11.32 15.29
CA PRO A 396 -20.43 12.57 16.00
C PRO A 396 -20.76 12.30 17.46
N LEU A 397 -20.20 13.11 18.36
CA LEU A 397 -20.56 13.09 19.77
C LEU A 397 -21.83 13.91 20.01
N GLU A 398 -22.66 13.43 20.93
CA GLU A 398 -23.79 14.22 21.42
C GLU A 398 -23.27 15.42 22.22
N LYS A 399 -23.85 16.60 21.96
CA LYS A 399 -23.55 17.79 22.77
C LYS A 399 -24.25 17.64 24.12
N LEU A 400 -23.53 17.92 25.19
CA LEU A 400 -24.13 18.17 26.50
C LEU A 400 -25.10 19.36 26.37
N SER A 401 -26.41 19.08 26.37
CA SER A 401 -27.43 20.10 26.57
C SER A 401 -27.26 20.63 27.99
N VAL A 402 -26.59 21.77 28.13
CA VAL A 402 -26.66 22.54 29.37
C VAL A 402 -28.07 23.11 29.43
N GLU A 403 -28.97 22.37 30.07
CA GLU A 403 -30.27 22.88 30.45
C GLU A 403 -30.02 24.07 31.38
N LYS A 404 -30.21 25.27 30.85
CA LYS A 404 -30.13 26.50 31.63
C LYS A 404 -31.31 26.45 32.60
N PRO A 405 -31.12 26.42 33.94
CA PRO A 405 -32.26 26.50 34.84
C PRO A 405 -32.96 27.83 34.56
N SER A 406 -34.23 27.75 34.16
CA SER A 406 -35.09 28.93 34.05
C SER A 406 -35.18 29.61 35.42
N PRO A 407 -35.13 30.96 35.46
CA PRO A 407 -35.09 31.72 36.71
C PRO A 407 -36.34 31.55 37.58
#